data_AF-A0A1S8FK03-F1
#
_entry.id   AF-A0A1S8FK03-F1
#
_cell.length_a   1.000
_cell.length_b   1.000
_cell.length_c   1.000
_cell.angle_alpha   90.00
_cell.angle_beta   90.00
_cell.angle_gamma   90.00
#
_symmetry.space_group_name_H-M   'P 1'
#
loop_
_entity.id
_entity.type
_entity.pdbx_description
1 polymer ?
#
loop_
_entity_poly.entity_id
_entity_poly.type
_entity_poly.pdbx_seq_one_letter_code
_entity_poly.pdbx_strand_id
1 'polypeptide(L)'
;MTFRILSKALFCLALGLVFAFPSNSQSGPYPIVARTVSGNVFPIAIYRNIPVDQLNKLLIDSFSEFNFSLRAAKKDADGVMEFEFSYPVDRDGTSGSVIFKFKVDGTVVNRKCMNCFLRMGRLQDEKEIGKLSWMAQYELSSRLYPDIDRSYLAIKNKSQAYLDRQHGFDYRNIWDGERNRFAYGNVYVGIKLPDLKREISRALTDSGFILLRDSNSVVDATDSTLTFSFPIDSGKPEGAVYAIQFANQFDVGGLCYPCEAMQMYDPHQTLPPLGLSAMSGRLTLASRFESGLDRAYDQIKASTERYLRPRTQFVRPPKLAPLGTPRPRIMPVPPT
;
A
#
# COMPACT_ATOMS: atom_id res chain seq x y z
N MET A 1 8.16 74.59 13.38
CA MET A 1 8.09 73.43 14.30
C MET A 1 7.89 72.18 13.44
N THR A 2 9.00 71.59 12.95
CA THR A 2 9.65 70.35 13.48
C THR A 2 8.86 69.08 13.11
N PHE A 3 9.22 68.39 12.00
CA PHE A 3 10.15 67.22 11.88
C PHE A 3 9.44 65.88 12.27
N ARG A 4 9.38 64.75 11.53
CA ARG A 4 10.32 63.97 10.66
C ARG A 4 9.51 62.99 9.74
N ILE A 5 9.87 62.75 8.46
CA ILE A 5 10.68 61.63 7.86
C ILE A 5 10.09 60.23 8.20
N LEU A 6 9.74 59.28 7.30
CA LEU A 6 10.38 58.66 6.11
C LEU A 6 9.31 58.37 5.02
N SER A 7 9.50 58.63 3.72
CA SER A 7 10.41 58.04 2.73
C SER A 7 10.17 56.56 2.34
N LYS A 8 9.54 56.44 1.17
CA LYS A 8 9.78 55.52 0.03
C LYS A 8 9.35 54.05 0.13
N ALA A 9 8.46 53.73 -0.82
CA ALA A 9 8.15 52.42 -1.35
C ALA A 9 9.39 51.61 -1.77
N LEU A 10 9.33 50.28 -1.61
CA LEU A 10 9.84 49.32 -2.58
C LEU A 10 9.26 47.91 -2.29
N PHE A 11 8.58 47.38 -3.31
CA PHE A 11 8.55 45.98 -3.76
C PHE A 11 9.05 44.84 -2.84
N CYS A 12 8.16 43.87 -2.58
CA CYS A 12 8.44 42.41 -2.54
C CYS A 12 7.07 41.70 -2.60
N LEU A 13 6.48 41.48 -3.78
CA LEU A 13 6.65 40.29 -4.64
C LEU A 13 6.54 38.95 -3.88
N ALA A 14 5.43 38.28 -4.16
CA ALA A 14 5.04 36.97 -3.68
C ALA A 14 6.04 35.88 -4.09
N LEU A 15 6.29 34.94 -3.18
CA LEU A 15 6.86 33.63 -3.49
C LEU A 15 6.40 32.61 -2.43
N GLY A 16 5.09 32.40 -2.38
CA GLY A 16 4.52 31.17 -1.86
C GLY A 16 4.69 30.07 -2.92
N LEU A 17 5.87 29.45 -2.97
CA LEU A 17 6.10 28.24 -3.75
C LEU A 17 5.38 27.08 -3.06
N VAL A 18 4.09 26.94 -3.38
CA VAL A 18 3.35 25.70 -3.22
C VAL A 18 4.03 24.69 -4.13
N PHE A 19 4.71 23.71 -3.54
CA PHE A 19 5.23 22.55 -4.26
C PHE A 19 4.05 21.73 -4.80
N ALA A 20 3.54 22.10 -5.96
CA ALA A 20 2.68 21.25 -6.78
C ALA A 20 3.61 20.32 -7.57
N PHE A 21 3.92 19.15 -7.00
CA PHE A 21 4.33 18.03 -7.83
C PHE A 21 3.10 17.55 -8.61
N PRO A 22 3.24 17.17 -9.88
CA PRO A 22 2.16 16.52 -10.60
C PRO A 22 1.94 15.16 -9.95
N SER A 23 0.96 15.07 -9.05
CA SER A 23 0.39 13.82 -8.58
C SER A 23 -0.40 13.19 -9.72
N ASN A 24 0.29 12.71 -10.75
CA ASN A 24 -0.29 11.85 -11.76
C ASN A 24 -0.24 10.40 -11.27
N SER A 25 -0.84 10.18 -10.10
CA SER A 25 -1.46 8.91 -9.77
C SER A 25 -2.92 9.25 -9.58
N GLN A 26 -3.76 8.91 -10.56
CA GLN A 26 -5.19 8.75 -10.29
C GLN A 26 -5.31 7.67 -9.22
N SER A 27 -5.29 8.08 -7.96
CA SER A 27 -5.74 7.25 -6.85
C SER A 27 -7.25 7.13 -7.04
N GLY A 28 -7.67 6.09 -7.75
CA GLY A 28 -9.05 5.64 -7.67
C GLY A 28 -9.44 5.50 -6.20
N PRO A 29 -10.72 5.70 -5.85
CA PRO A 29 -11.18 5.73 -4.45
C PRO A 29 -11.14 4.37 -3.73
N TYR A 30 -10.42 3.38 -4.28
CA TYR A 30 -10.43 1.99 -3.81
C TYR A 30 -9.01 1.55 -3.45
N PRO A 31 -8.67 1.42 -2.15
CA PRO A 31 -7.34 0.98 -1.71
C PRO A 31 -7.10 -0.51 -2.02
N ILE A 32 -8.15 -1.29 -2.27
CA ILE A 32 -8.07 -2.67 -2.73
C ILE A 32 -8.28 -2.72 -4.24
N VAL A 33 -7.36 -3.37 -4.94
CA VAL A 33 -7.49 -3.65 -6.37
C VAL A 33 -7.58 -5.16 -6.52
N ALA A 34 -8.72 -5.71 -6.90
CA ALA A 34 -8.66 -7.02 -7.54
C ALA A 34 -7.93 -6.80 -8.87
N ARG A 35 -6.89 -7.59 -9.17
CA ARG A 35 -6.37 -7.60 -10.54
C ARG A 35 -7.54 -7.92 -11.44
N THR A 36 -7.79 -7.11 -12.47
CA THR A 36 -8.83 -7.39 -13.44
C THR A 36 -8.55 -8.77 -14.03
N VAL A 37 -9.30 -9.76 -13.58
CA VAL A 37 -9.28 -11.08 -14.18
C VAL A 37 -9.95 -10.88 -15.53
N SER A 38 -9.14 -10.67 -16.57
CA SER A 38 -9.66 -10.62 -17.94
C SER A 38 -10.50 -11.86 -18.14
N GLY A 39 -11.75 -11.69 -18.59
CA GLY A 39 -12.73 -12.78 -18.71
C GLY A 39 -12.31 -13.95 -19.62
N ASN A 40 -11.12 -13.89 -20.24
CA ASN A 40 -10.50 -14.93 -21.03
C ASN A 40 -9.61 -15.82 -20.14
N VAL A 41 -10.22 -16.82 -19.47
CA VAL A 41 -10.25 -18.25 -19.85
C VAL A 41 -8.86 -18.90 -19.90
N PHE A 42 -8.12 -18.90 -18.79
CA PHE A 42 -7.10 -19.92 -18.56
C PHE A 42 -7.62 -20.93 -17.54
N PRO A 43 -7.57 -22.25 -17.83
CA PRO A 43 -7.87 -23.26 -16.84
C PRO A 43 -6.80 -23.26 -15.76
N ILE A 44 -7.21 -23.14 -14.50
CA ILE A 44 -6.34 -23.35 -13.34
C ILE A 44 -5.90 -24.81 -13.29
N ALA A 45 -6.82 -25.73 -13.61
CA ALA A 45 -6.55 -27.16 -13.54
C ALA A 45 -7.36 -27.89 -14.60
N ILE A 46 -6.77 -28.97 -15.12
CA ILE A 46 -7.45 -29.93 -15.99
C ILE A 46 -7.55 -31.26 -15.25
N TYR A 47 -8.75 -31.79 -15.14
CA TYR A 47 -9.03 -33.07 -14.51
C TYR A 47 -9.40 -34.13 -15.55
N ARG A 48 -8.94 -35.36 -15.31
CA ARG A 48 -9.27 -36.53 -16.12
C ARG A 48 -9.72 -37.70 -15.24
N ASN A 49 -10.71 -38.44 -15.71
CA ASN A 49 -11.22 -39.68 -15.14
C ASN A 49 -11.76 -39.59 -13.71
N ILE A 50 -12.05 -38.39 -13.18
CA ILE A 50 -12.68 -38.20 -11.87
C ILE A 50 -14.22 -38.31 -11.99
N PRO A 51 -14.91 -39.09 -11.14
CA PRO A 51 -16.37 -39.01 -11.03
C PRO A 51 -16.84 -37.58 -10.73
N VAL A 52 -17.90 -37.12 -11.41
CA VAL A 52 -18.35 -35.72 -11.30
C VAL A 52 -18.77 -35.36 -9.88
N ASP A 53 -19.42 -36.27 -9.18
CA ASP A 53 -19.78 -36.14 -7.77
C ASP A 53 -18.54 -36.00 -6.86
N GLN A 54 -17.48 -36.77 -7.13
CA GLN A 54 -16.22 -36.67 -6.41
C GLN A 54 -15.50 -35.34 -6.70
N LEU A 55 -15.50 -34.88 -7.95
CA LEU A 55 -14.94 -33.59 -8.33
C LEU A 55 -15.68 -32.44 -7.61
N ASN A 56 -17.02 -32.45 -7.67
CA ASN A 56 -17.83 -31.44 -7.02
C ASN A 56 -17.59 -31.41 -5.51
N LYS A 57 -17.57 -32.60 -4.87
CA LYS A 57 -17.29 -32.71 -3.44
C LYS A 57 -15.90 -32.18 -3.08
N LEU A 58 -14.86 -32.56 -3.84
CA LEU A 58 -13.50 -32.07 -3.62
C LEU A 58 -13.42 -30.54 -3.67
N LEU A 59 -14.07 -29.93 -4.66
CA LEU A 59 -14.11 -28.47 -4.82
C LEU A 59 -14.86 -27.81 -3.67
N ILE A 60 -16.03 -28.32 -3.29
CA ILE A 60 -16.83 -27.80 -2.17
C ILE A 60 -16.08 -27.90 -0.85
N ASP A 61 -15.58 -29.10 -0.52
CA ASP A 61 -14.90 -29.37 0.75
C ASP A 61 -13.64 -28.51 0.89
N SER A 62 -12.92 -28.25 -0.20
CA SER A 62 -11.70 -27.42 -0.18
C SER A 62 -11.98 -25.95 0.13
N PHE A 63 -13.12 -25.41 -0.30
CA PHE A 63 -13.53 -24.05 0.05
C PHE A 63 -14.14 -23.99 1.45
N SER A 64 -14.96 -24.98 1.83
CA SER A 64 -15.57 -25.03 3.16
C SER A 64 -14.56 -25.22 4.30
N GLU A 65 -13.39 -25.80 4.03
CA GLU A 65 -12.27 -25.85 4.98
C GLU A 65 -11.74 -24.44 5.37
N PHE A 66 -11.93 -23.42 4.52
CA PHE A 66 -11.44 -22.06 4.73
C PHE A 66 -12.57 -21.02 4.78
N ASN A 67 -13.62 -21.32 5.57
CA ASN A 67 -14.72 -20.40 5.91
C ASN A 67 -15.69 -20.03 4.77
N PHE A 68 -15.64 -20.71 3.62
CA PHE A 68 -16.61 -20.51 2.56
C PHE A 68 -17.81 -21.44 2.69
N SER A 69 -19.02 -20.88 2.67
CA SER A 69 -20.27 -21.64 2.64
C SER A 69 -20.80 -21.74 1.22
N LEU A 70 -21.03 -22.96 0.74
CA LEU A 70 -21.64 -23.16 -0.58
C LEU A 70 -23.07 -22.57 -0.60
N ARG A 71 -23.35 -21.72 -1.58
CA ARG A 71 -24.69 -21.16 -1.82
C ARG A 71 -25.40 -21.85 -2.97
N ALA A 72 -24.68 -22.06 -4.07
CA ALA A 72 -25.26 -22.70 -5.24
C ALA A 72 -24.18 -23.43 -6.04
N ALA A 73 -24.57 -24.57 -6.61
CA ALA A 73 -23.83 -25.26 -7.65
C ALA A 73 -24.84 -25.58 -8.77
N LYS A 74 -24.89 -24.73 -9.79
CA LYS A 74 -25.84 -24.87 -10.91
C LYS A 74 -25.21 -24.59 -12.27
N LYS A 75 -25.75 -25.22 -13.32
CA LYS A 75 -25.37 -24.89 -14.69
C LYS A 75 -25.80 -23.46 -15.03
N ASP A 76 -24.91 -22.71 -15.67
CA ASP A 76 -25.20 -21.39 -16.22
C ASP A 76 -25.92 -21.50 -17.58
N ALA A 77 -26.15 -20.35 -18.22
CA ALA A 77 -26.82 -20.28 -19.52
C ALA A 77 -26.07 -21.02 -20.64
N ASP A 78 -24.75 -21.17 -20.52
CA ASP A 78 -23.89 -21.87 -21.48
C ASP A 78 -23.75 -23.37 -21.12
N GLY A 79 -24.45 -23.84 -20.09
CA GLY A 79 -24.41 -25.22 -19.61
C GLY A 79 -23.17 -25.56 -18.77
N VAL A 80 -22.36 -24.56 -18.42
CA VAL A 80 -21.13 -24.68 -17.62
C VAL A 80 -21.49 -24.70 -16.14
N MET A 81 -20.80 -25.54 -15.37
CA MET A 81 -21.08 -25.71 -13.95
C MET A 81 -20.49 -24.51 -13.17
N GLU A 82 -21.32 -23.60 -12.65
CA GLU A 82 -20.90 -22.48 -11.80
C GLU A 82 -21.10 -22.78 -10.31
N PHE A 83 -20.03 -22.63 -9.53
CA PHE A 83 -20.06 -22.72 -8.07
C PHE A 83 -20.07 -21.32 -7.47
N GLU A 84 -20.97 -21.10 -6.52
CA GLU A 84 -21.13 -19.86 -5.78
C GLU A 84 -20.95 -20.13 -4.28
N PHE A 85 -20.00 -19.42 -3.67
CA PHE A 85 -19.71 -19.47 -2.25
C PHE A 85 -19.93 -18.12 -1.60
N SER A 86 -20.49 -18.11 -0.40
CA SER A 86 -20.49 -16.93 0.48
C SER A 86 -19.37 -17.03 1.50
N TYR A 87 -18.64 -15.93 1.65
CA TYR A 87 -17.66 -15.72 2.71
C TYR A 87 -18.23 -14.74 3.74
N PRO A 88 -18.25 -15.06 5.04
CA PRO A 88 -18.81 -14.18 6.05
C PRO A 88 -17.97 -12.90 6.19
N VAL A 89 -18.64 -11.76 6.31
CA VAL A 89 -18.00 -10.45 6.50
C VAL A 89 -18.71 -9.71 7.62
N ASP A 90 -17.93 -9.18 8.56
CA ASP A 90 -18.44 -8.18 9.50
C ASP A 90 -18.34 -6.80 8.85
N ARG A 91 -19.48 -6.12 8.72
CA ARG A 91 -19.58 -4.76 8.18
C ARG A 91 -20.02 -3.85 9.31
N ASP A 92 -19.05 -3.37 10.10
CA ASP A 92 -19.27 -2.42 11.19
C ASP A 92 -20.36 -2.91 12.18
N GLY A 93 -20.28 -4.19 12.58
CA GLY A 93 -21.23 -4.82 13.50
C GLY A 93 -22.46 -5.44 12.83
N THR A 94 -22.58 -5.33 11.50
CA THR A 94 -23.64 -5.99 10.73
C THR A 94 -23.07 -7.20 9.99
N SER A 95 -23.66 -8.38 10.21
CA SER A 95 -23.29 -9.59 9.47
C SER A 95 -23.67 -9.46 7.99
N GLY A 96 -22.69 -9.61 7.11
CA GLY A 96 -22.85 -9.68 5.66
C GLY A 96 -22.07 -10.84 5.06
N SER A 97 -22.09 -10.93 3.73
CA SER A 97 -21.26 -11.89 3.01
C SER A 97 -20.73 -11.32 1.70
N VAL A 98 -19.57 -11.80 1.29
CA VAL A 98 -19.01 -11.59 -0.04
C VAL A 98 -19.20 -12.85 -0.87
N ILE A 99 -19.60 -12.69 -2.13
CA ILE A 99 -19.83 -13.82 -3.03
C ILE A 99 -18.60 -14.08 -3.91
N PHE A 100 -18.06 -15.29 -3.82
CA PHE A 100 -16.98 -15.81 -4.66
C PHE A 100 -17.54 -16.84 -5.63
N LYS A 101 -17.15 -16.74 -6.91
CA LYS A 101 -17.65 -17.62 -7.99
C LYS A 101 -16.53 -18.18 -8.82
N PHE A 102 -16.61 -19.46 -9.18
CA PHE A 102 -15.77 -20.06 -10.21
C PHE A 102 -16.57 -21.04 -11.07
N LYS A 103 -16.02 -21.39 -12.22
CA LYS A 103 -16.67 -22.29 -13.19
C LYS A 103 -15.87 -23.55 -13.43
N VAL A 104 -16.57 -24.63 -13.75
CA VAL A 104 -16.00 -25.89 -14.23
C VAL A 104 -16.67 -26.27 -15.55
N ASP A 105 -15.90 -26.23 -16.63
CA ASP A 105 -16.32 -26.75 -17.93
C ASP A 105 -15.84 -28.18 -18.10
N GLY A 106 -16.41 -28.92 -19.05
CA GLY A 106 -15.79 -30.16 -19.46
C GLY A 106 -16.72 -31.15 -20.14
N THR A 107 -16.11 -32.17 -20.73
CA THR A 107 -16.82 -33.30 -21.29
C THR A 107 -17.04 -34.35 -20.21
N VAL A 108 -18.31 -34.68 -19.96
CA VAL A 108 -18.71 -35.74 -19.02
C VAL A 108 -19.19 -36.94 -19.81
N VAL A 109 -18.60 -38.11 -19.59
CA VAL A 109 -19.00 -39.39 -20.18
C VAL A 109 -19.21 -40.39 -19.05
N ASN A 110 -20.35 -41.07 -19.03
CA ASN A 110 -20.70 -42.06 -17.99
C ASN A 110 -20.51 -41.52 -16.55
N ARG A 111 -20.95 -40.28 -16.31
CA ARG A 111 -20.80 -39.54 -15.03
C ARG A 111 -19.36 -39.32 -14.57
N LYS A 112 -18.37 -39.60 -15.43
CA LYS A 112 -16.97 -39.26 -15.20
C LYS A 112 -16.58 -38.06 -16.04
N CYS A 113 -15.80 -37.20 -15.44
CA CYS A 113 -15.14 -36.10 -16.10
C CYS A 113 -14.03 -36.66 -17.01
N MET A 114 -14.20 -36.57 -18.33
CA MET A 114 -13.16 -36.99 -19.28
C MET A 114 -12.08 -35.92 -19.44
N ASN A 115 -12.50 -34.67 -19.62
CA ASN A 115 -11.66 -33.48 -19.56
C ASN A 115 -12.50 -32.36 -18.94
N CYS A 116 -12.20 -31.97 -17.70
CA CYS A 116 -12.84 -30.80 -17.08
C CYS A 116 -11.82 -29.76 -16.68
N PHE A 117 -12.23 -28.51 -16.79
CA PHE A 117 -11.39 -27.34 -16.67
C PHE A 117 -11.93 -26.50 -15.51
N LEU A 118 -11.19 -26.45 -14.40
CA LEU A 118 -11.48 -25.47 -13.35
C LEU A 118 -10.99 -24.11 -13.84
N ARG A 119 -11.89 -23.15 -13.97
CA ARG A 119 -11.56 -21.77 -14.34
C ARG A 119 -11.22 -20.94 -13.12
N MET A 120 -10.56 -19.82 -13.39
CA MET A 120 -10.32 -18.76 -12.41
C MET A 120 -11.61 -18.26 -11.78
N GLY A 121 -11.58 -18.08 -10.46
CA GLY A 121 -12.67 -17.49 -9.71
C GLY A 121 -12.66 -15.96 -9.72
N ARG A 122 -13.79 -15.35 -9.38
CA ARG A 122 -13.98 -13.90 -9.25
C ARG A 122 -14.83 -13.58 -8.04
N LEU A 123 -14.65 -12.38 -7.49
CA LEU A 123 -15.54 -11.82 -6.48
C LEU A 123 -16.68 -11.07 -7.20
N GLN A 124 -17.93 -11.37 -6.87
CA GLN A 124 -19.08 -10.67 -7.47
C GLN A 124 -19.20 -9.24 -6.92
N ASP A 125 -18.80 -9.03 -5.66
CA ASP A 125 -19.08 -7.82 -4.90
C ASP A 125 -17.87 -6.86 -4.81
N GLU A 126 -16.89 -6.94 -5.72
CA GLU A 126 -15.66 -6.11 -5.66
C GLU A 126 -15.95 -4.62 -5.54
N LYS A 127 -16.94 -4.13 -6.28
CA LYS A 127 -17.38 -2.72 -6.22
C LYS A 127 -17.97 -2.36 -4.85
N GLU A 128 -18.67 -3.28 -4.21
CA GLU A 128 -19.26 -3.06 -2.89
C GLU A 128 -18.20 -3.15 -1.78
N ILE A 129 -17.21 -4.04 -1.93
CA ILE A 129 -16.03 -4.08 -1.06
C ILE A 129 -15.33 -2.73 -1.09
N GLY A 130 -15.16 -2.14 -2.28
CA GLY A 130 -14.57 -0.80 -2.41
C GLY A 130 -15.34 0.33 -1.71
N LYS A 131 -16.63 0.15 -1.41
CA LYS A 131 -17.43 1.16 -0.67
C LYS A 131 -17.32 1.03 0.85
N LEU A 132 -16.76 -0.06 1.37
CA LEU A 132 -16.57 -0.25 2.80
C LEU A 132 -15.55 0.76 3.34
N SER A 133 -15.59 1.01 4.65
CA SER A 133 -14.52 1.74 5.33
C SER A 133 -13.17 1.07 5.06
N TRP A 134 -12.07 1.82 5.10
CA TRP A 134 -10.75 1.23 4.87
C TRP A 134 -10.47 0.07 5.84
N MET A 135 -10.92 0.17 7.10
CA MET A 135 -10.79 -0.90 8.08
C MET A 135 -11.55 -2.15 7.67
N ALA A 136 -12.82 -2.01 7.31
CA ALA A 136 -13.62 -3.15 6.86
C ALA A 136 -13.04 -3.77 5.59
N GLN A 137 -12.46 -2.95 4.70
CA GLN A 137 -11.68 -3.42 3.56
C GLN A 137 -10.44 -4.20 4.00
N TYR A 138 -9.63 -3.68 4.92
CA TYR A 138 -8.41 -4.31 5.42
C TYR A 138 -8.68 -5.64 6.12
N GLU A 139 -9.60 -5.64 7.08
CA GLU A 139 -9.95 -6.84 7.83
C GLU A 139 -10.54 -7.92 6.93
N LEU A 140 -11.29 -7.53 5.91
CA LEU A 140 -11.80 -8.45 4.92
C LEU A 140 -10.69 -8.99 4.04
N SER A 141 -9.90 -8.13 3.40
CA SER A 141 -8.81 -8.51 2.46
C SER A 141 -7.82 -9.45 3.15
N SER A 142 -7.51 -9.14 4.41
CA SER A 142 -6.52 -9.86 5.18
C SER A 142 -6.92 -11.28 5.52
N ARG A 143 -8.22 -11.59 5.51
CA ARG A 143 -8.78 -12.93 5.74
C ARG A 143 -9.20 -13.62 4.44
N LEU A 144 -9.95 -12.91 3.59
CA LEU A 144 -10.55 -13.40 2.36
C LEU A 144 -9.52 -13.92 1.36
N TYR A 145 -8.52 -13.11 0.97
CA TYR A 145 -7.57 -13.54 -0.07
C TYR A 145 -6.71 -14.73 0.36
N PRO A 146 -6.16 -14.77 1.60
CA PRO A 146 -5.50 -15.97 2.09
C PRO A 146 -6.41 -17.21 2.11
N ASP A 147 -7.69 -17.05 2.43
CA ASP A 147 -8.63 -18.18 2.42
C ASP A 147 -8.90 -18.68 0.99
N ILE A 148 -8.95 -17.81 -0.01
CA ILE A 148 -9.01 -18.20 -1.43
C ILE A 148 -7.73 -18.96 -1.82
N ASP A 149 -6.56 -18.40 -1.51
CA ASP A 149 -5.27 -19.01 -1.84
C ASP A 149 -5.12 -20.40 -1.19
N ARG A 150 -5.53 -20.53 0.08
CA ARG A 150 -5.54 -21.81 0.80
C ARG A 150 -6.53 -22.80 0.21
N SER A 151 -7.71 -22.36 -0.22
CA SER A 151 -8.70 -23.20 -0.89
C SER A 151 -8.15 -23.79 -2.19
N TYR A 152 -7.51 -22.97 -3.03
CA TYR A 152 -6.88 -23.46 -4.26
C TYR A 152 -5.69 -24.39 -3.98
N LEU A 153 -4.88 -24.11 -2.96
CA LEU A 153 -3.81 -25.01 -2.54
C LEU A 153 -4.36 -26.37 -2.07
N ALA A 154 -5.46 -26.38 -1.31
CA ALA A 154 -6.13 -27.60 -0.89
C ALA A 154 -6.67 -28.39 -2.09
N ILE A 155 -7.28 -27.72 -3.08
CA ILE A 155 -7.72 -28.36 -4.33
C ILE A 155 -6.53 -29.01 -5.04
N LYS A 156 -5.42 -28.27 -5.22
CA LYS A 156 -4.20 -28.79 -5.85
C LYS A 156 -3.71 -30.06 -5.15
N ASN A 157 -3.66 -30.06 -3.82
CA ASN A 157 -3.15 -31.18 -3.04
C ASN A 157 -4.09 -32.39 -3.07
N LYS A 158 -5.41 -32.16 -2.92
CA LYS A 158 -6.41 -33.23 -2.87
C LYS A 158 -6.68 -33.87 -4.26
N SER A 159 -6.41 -33.14 -5.35
CA SER A 159 -6.73 -33.57 -6.70
C SER A 159 -5.58 -34.20 -7.50
N GLN A 160 -4.38 -34.33 -6.90
CA GLN A 160 -3.16 -34.77 -7.60
C GLN A 160 -3.33 -36.05 -8.45
N ALA A 161 -4.12 -37.02 -7.99
CA ALA A 161 -4.37 -38.27 -8.70
C ALA A 161 -5.20 -38.10 -10.00
N TYR A 162 -5.93 -37.00 -10.13
CA TYR A 162 -6.87 -36.73 -11.23
C TYR A 162 -6.40 -35.62 -12.16
N LEU A 163 -5.35 -34.88 -11.78
CA LEU A 163 -4.79 -33.81 -12.59
C LEU A 163 -4.17 -34.35 -13.87
N ASP A 164 -4.41 -33.66 -14.98
CA ASP A 164 -3.66 -33.87 -16.21
C ASP A 164 -2.18 -33.59 -15.95
N ARG A 165 -1.32 -34.59 -16.20
CA ARG A 165 0.12 -34.49 -15.90
C ARG A 165 0.85 -33.46 -16.76
N GLN A 166 0.33 -33.09 -17.92
CA GLN A 166 0.99 -32.13 -18.81
C GLN A 166 0.67 -30.68 -18.42
N HIS A 167 -0.53 -30.42 -17.90
CA HIS A 167 -0.97 -29.07 -17.55
C HIS A 167 -0.82 -28.74 -16.06
N GLY A 168 -0.98 -29.74 -15.18
CA GLY A 168 -0.86 -29.54 -13.74
C GLY A 168 -1.89 -28.57 -13.15
N PHE A 169 -1.44 -27.75 -12.19
CA PHE A 169 -2.25 -26.78 -11.47
C PHE A 169 -1.60 -25.39 -11.56
N ASP A 170 -2.14 -24.52 -12.40
CA ASP A 170 -1.65 -23.16 -12.67
C ASP A 170 -2.48 -22.11 -11.93
N TYR A 171 -2.41 -22.17 -10.60
CA TYR A 171 -2.86 -21.08 -9.74
C TYR A 171 -1.65 -20.32 -9.24
N ARG A 172 -1.69 -19.00 -9.45
CA ARG A 172 -0.79 -18.04 -8.80
C ARG A 172 -1.66 -17.09 -8.00
N ASN A 173 -1.17 -16.60 -6.88
CA ASN A 173 -1.88 -15.58 -6.12
C ASN A 173 -1.97 -14.33 -7.00
N ILE A 174 -3.16 -14.04 -7.52
CA ILE A 174 -3.43 -12.94 -8.47
C ILE A 174 -4.27 -11.82 -7.86
N TRP A 175 -4.64 -11.94 -6.59
CA TRP A 175 -5.35 -10.90 -5.87
C TRP A 175 -4.33 -9.82 -5.52
N ASP A 176 -4.42 -8.63 -6.14
CA ASP A 176 -3.59 -7.52 -5.67
C ASP A 176 -4.13 -7.19 -4.27
N GLY A 177 -3.25 -7.25 -3.28
CA GLY A 177 -3.60 -6.82 -1.94
C GLY A 177 -3.91 -5.32 -1.92
N GLU A 178 -4.05 -4.79 -0.71
CA GLU A 178 -4.16 -3.34 -0.55
C GLU A 178 -2.94 -2.61 -1.12
N ARG A 179 -3.23 -1.57 -1.91
CA ARG A 179 -2.23 -0.63 -2.38
C ARG A 179 -2.10 0.50 -1.38
N ASN A 180 -0.86 0.87 -1.11
CA ASN A 180 -0.55 2.07 -0.34
C ASN A 180 -0.88 3.29 -1.21
N ARG A 181 -1.36 4.37 -0.61
CA ARG A 181 -1.45 5.70 -1.24
C ARG A 181 -0.07 6.16 -1.70
N PHE A 182 0.97 5.81 -0.96
CA PHE A 182 2.37 6.10 -1.29
C PHE A 182 3.13 4.83 -1.73
N ALA A 183 3.67 4.85 -2.95
CA ALA A 183 4.40 3.70 -3.54
C ALA A 183 5.60 3.21 -2.70
N TYR A 184 6.19 4.07 -1.87
CA TYR A 184 7.30 3.74 -0.96
C TYR A 184 7.01 4.15 0.50
N GLY A 185 5.73 4.23 0.86
CA GLY A 185 5.30 4.58 2.22
C GLY A 185 5.30 3.36 3.14
N ASN A 186 5.59 3.61 4.42
CA ASN A 186 5.32 2.65 5.49
C ASN A 186 3.87 2.83 5.96
N VAL A 187 3.15 1.72 6.11
CA VAL A 187 1.74 1.71 6.50
C VAL A 187 1.62 1.17 7.92
N TYR A 188 1.07 1.99 8.81
CA TYR A 188 0.91 1.65 10.22
C TYR A 188 -0.55 1.45 10.59
N VAL A 189 -0.80 0.48 11.46
CA VAL A 189 -2.10 0.14 12.02
C VAL A 189 -2.01 0.04 13.55
N GLY A 190 -3.07 0.46 14.25
CA GLY A 190 -3.16 0.29 15.71
C GLY A 190 -2.24 1.19 16.55
N ILE A 191 -1.79 2.32 16.01
CA ILE A 191 -1.05 3.37 16.71
C ILE A 191 -1.77 4.71 16.53
N LYS A 192 -1.80 5.60 17.53
CA LYS A 192 -2.37 6.95 17.33
C LYS A 192 -1.39 7.82 16.55
N LEU A 193 -1.89 8.71 15.67
CA LEU A 193 -1.02 9.60 14.90
C LEU A 193 -0.04 10.42 15.77
N PRO A 194 -0.43 11.01 16.92
CA PRO A 194 0.50 11.72 17.78
C PRO A 194 1.63 10.83 18.31
N ASP A 195 1.34 9.56 18.62
CA ASP A 195 2.36 8.61 19.08
C ASP A 195 3.33 8.26 17.95
N LEU A 196 2.80 7.97 16.75
CA LEU A 196 3.61 7.69 15.56
C LEU A 196 4.54 8.87 15.21
N LYS A 197 4.00 10.09 15.20
CA LYS A 197 4.77 11.31 14.98
C LYS A 197 5.84 11.51 16.03
N ARG A 198 5.54 11.24 17.30
CA ARG A 198 6.52 11.35 18.39
C ARG A 198 7.68 10.37 18.19
N GLU A 199 7.40 9.11 17.88
CA GLU A 199 8.47 8.11 17.65
C GLU A 199 9.36 8.50 16.45
N ILE A 200 8.76 8.94 15.35
CA ILE A 200 9.51 9.38 14.16
C ILE A 200 10.30 10.67 14.44
N SER A 201 9.68 11.64 15.09
CA SER A 201 10.33 12.91 15.46
C SER A 201 11.51 12.67 16.39
N ARG A 202 11.35 11.80 17.38
CA ARG A 202 12.42 11.40 18.30
C ARG A 202 13.57 10.74 17.55
N ALA A 203 13.29 9.75 16.70
CA ALA A 203 14.34 9.04 15.96
C ALA A 203 15.16 9.96 15.04
N LEU A 204 14.50 10.93 14.39
CA LEU A 204 15.19 11.96 13.60
C LEU A 204 15.99 12.90 14.50
N THR A 205 15.42 13.36 15.61
CA THR A 205 16.09 14.28 16.53
C THR A 205 17.33 13.65 17.17
N ASP A 206 17.23 12.40 17.63
CA ASP A 206 18.32 11.60 18.18
C ASP A 206 19.43 11.32 17.13
N SER A 207 19.10 11.47 15.84
CA SER A 207 20.02 11.32 14.71
C SER A 207 20.55 12.65 14.16
N GLY A 208 20.30 13.77 14.85
CA GLY A 208 20.88 15.09 14.56
C GLY A 208 20.00 16.03 13.74
N PHE A 209 18.74 15.67 13.48
CA PHE A 209 17.77 16.55 12.86
C PHE A 209 17.14 17.49 13.91
N ILE A 210 16.74 18.68 13.49
CA ILE A 210 16.08 19.68 14.33
C ILE A 210 14.66 19.85 13.82
N LEU A 211 13.66 19.52 14.63
CA LEU A 211 12.26 19.72 14.26
C LEU A 211 11.98 21.23 14.10
N LEU A 212 11.54 21.63 12.91
CA LEU A 212 11.16 23.00 12.59
C LEU A 212 9.65 23.24 12.74
N ARG A 213 8.85 22.27 12.28
CA ARG A 213 7.40 22.44 12.18
C ARG A 213 6.66 21.10 12.22
N ASP A 214 5.49 21.12 12.87
CA ASP A 214 4.39 20.17 12.64
C ASP A 214 3.23 20.94 11.98
N SER A 215 2.90 20.62 10.73
CA SER A 215 1.95 21.41 9.94
C SER A 215 0.50 21.27 10.40
N ASN A 216 0.13 20.17 11.05
CA ASN A 216 -1.22 19.87 11.55
C ASN A 216 -1.09 18.97 12.79
N SER A 217 -0.98 19.58 13.98
CA SER A 217 -0.80 18.88 15.26
C SER A 217 -2.12 18.34 15.86
N VAL A 218 -3.25 18.55 15.19
CA VAL A 218 -4.56 18.02 15.60
C VAL A 218 -4.54 16.50 15.46
N VAL A 219 -5.12 15.81 16.45
CA VAL A 219 -5.10 14.34 16.58
C VAL A 219 -5.67 13.65 15.34
N ASP A 220 -6.71 14.24 14.73
CA ASP A 220 -7.48 13.62 13.63
C ASP A 220 -7.23 14.26 12.25
N ALA A 221 -6.09 14.93 12.07
CA ALA A 221 -5.76 15.53 10.78
C ALA A 221 -5.53 14.44 9.70
N THR A 222 -6.32 14.50 8.62
CA THR A 222 -6.26 13.56 7.50
C THR A 222 -4.90 13.56 6.82
N ASP A 223 -4.27 14.73 6.70
CA ASP A 223 -2.90 14.86 6.23
C ASP A 223 -2.09 15.74 7.19
N SER A 224 -0.83 15.39 7.43
CA SER A 224 0.07 16.17 8.28
C SER A 224 1.52 16.04 7.84
N THR A 225 2.37 17.00 8.17
CA THR A 225 3.78 17.01 7.78
C THR A 225 4.66 17.42 8.94
N LEU A 226 5.68 16.63 9.22
CA LEU A 226 6.79 17.02 10.08
C LEU A 226 7.93 17.53 9.20
N THR A 227 8.43 18.72 9.49
CA THR A 227 9.55 19.33 8.78
C THR A 227 10.72 19.52 9.74
N PHE A 228 11.91 19.11 9.29
CA PHE A 228 13.14 19.13 10.03
C PHE A 228 14.22 19.89 9.26
N SER A 229 15.20 20.39 9.98
CA SER A 229 16.47 20.85 9.45
C SER A 229 17.58 19.91 9.87
N PHE A 230 18.44 19.51 8.93
CA PHE A 230 19.70 18.87 9.24
C PHE A 230 20.82 19.90 9.12
N PRO A 231 21.49 20.24 10.23
CA PRO A 231 22.28 21.45 10.31
C PRO A 231 23.61 21.33 9.53
N ILE A 232 23.98 22.42 8.84
CA ILE A 232 25.28 22.49 8.15
C ILE A 232 26.43 22.46 9.16
N ASP A 233 26.31 23.26 10.21
CA ASP A 233 27.24 23.29 11.35
C ASP A 233 26.52 22.81 12.61
N SER A 234 27.20 22.01 13.42
CA SER A 234 26.66 21.57 14.71
C SER A 234 26.22 22.75 15.57
N GLY A 235 24.97 22.72 16.05
CA GLY A 235 24.40 23.73 16.95
C GLY A 235 23.71 24.92 16.27
N LYS A 236 23.67 25.01 14.93
CA LYS A 236 22.85 26.00 14.21
C LYS A 236 21.60 25.35 13.62
N PRO A 237 20.44 26.03 13.59
CA PRO A 237 19.21 25.47 13.03
C PRO A 237 19.20 25.47 11.48
N GLU A 238 20.12 26.17 10.84
CA GLU A 238 20.16 26.33 9.39
C GLU A 238 20.82 25.12 8.70
N GLY A 239 20.12 24.53 7.73
CA GLY A 239 20.70 23.48 6.92
C GLY A 239 19.72 22.84 5.94
N ALA A 240 19.89 21.55 5.70
CA ALA A 240 19.11 20.80 4.73
C ALA A 240 17.71 20.53 5.28
N VAL A 241 16.68 20.89 4.52
CA VAL A 241 15.30 20.63 4.88
C VAL A 241 14.95 19.19 4.55
N TYR A 242 14.35 18.52 5.53
CA TYR A 242 13.86 17.16 5.43
C TYR A 242 12.41 17.11 5.92
N ALA A 243 11.50 16.47 5.21
CA ALA A 243 10.13 16.35 5.66
C ALA A 243 9.62 14.91 5.58
N ILE A 244 8.67 14.61 6.47
CA ILE A 244 7.88 13.38 6.42
C ILE A 244 6.41 13.79 6.36
N GLN A 245 5.73 13.32 5.31
CA GLN A 245 4.30 13.47 5.16
C GLN A 245 3.58 12.24 5.70
N PHE A 246 2.48 12.51 6.39
CA PHE A 246 1.56 11.54 6.96
C PHE A 246 0.22 11.68 6.26
N ALA A 247 -0.31 10.57 5.75
CA ALA A 247 -1.68 10.43 5.27
C ALA A 247 -2.40 9.45 6.19
N ASN A 248 -3.49 9.89 6.82
CA ASN A 248 -4.07 9.21 7.96
C ASN A 248 -5.57 9.02 7.81
N GLN A 249 -6.03 7.86 8.26
CA GLN A 249 -7.43 7.56 8.51
C GLN A 249 -7.56 7.04 9.94
N PHE A 250 -8.64 7.41 10.63
CA PHE A 250 -8.82 7.11 12.05
C PHE A 250 -10.05 6.23 12.27
N ASP A 251 -9.97 5.31 13.23
CA ASP A 251 -11.14 4.62 13.76
C ASP A 251 -11.87 5.44 14.82
N VAL A 252 -12.96 4.87 15.37
CA VAL A 252 -13.74 5.46 16.46
C VAL A 252 -12.89 5.70 17.73
N GLY A 253 -11.78 4.97 17.89
CA GLY A 253 -10.82 5.10 18.99
C GLY A 253 -9.67 6.09 18.74
N GLY A 254 -9.63 6.77 17.59
CA GLY A 254 -8.56 7.70 17.20
C GLY A 254 -7.22 7.01 16.85
N LEU A 255 -7.25 5.71 16.55
CA LEU A 255 -6.10 4.94 16.10
C LEU A 255 -5.97 5.01 14.57
N CYS A 256 -4.75 4.98 14.08
CA CYS A 256 -4.41 4.95 12.65
C CYS A 256 -4.87 3.66 11.97
N TYR A 257 -5.63 3.79 10.88
CA TYR A 257 -6.09 2.70 10.01
C TYR A 257 -6.39 3.16 8.56
N PRO A 258 -5.39 3.36 7.69
CA PRO A 258 -3.95 3.33 7.96
C PRO A 258 -3.41 4.74 8.21
N CYS A 259 -2.25 4.82 8.84
CA CYS A 259 -1.38 5.99 8.71
C CYS A 259 -0.21 5.62 7.81
N GLU A 260 -0.11 6.29 6.67
CA GLU A 260 1.02 6.14 5.77
C GLU A 260 2.03 7.26 6.02
N ALA A 261 3.28 6.90 6.28
CA ALA A 261 4.37 7.86 6.36
C ALA A 261 5.27 7.74 5.13
N MET A 262 5.48 8.86 4.44
CA MET A 262 6.36 8.95 3.29
C MET A 262 7.37 10.08 3.45
N GLN A 263 8.60 9.84 3.01
CA GLN A 263 9.62 10.87 2.91
C GLN A 263 9.25 11.89 1.84
N MET A 264 9.34 13.17 2.21
CA MET A 264 9.25 14.33 1.32
C MET A 264 10.61 15.04 1.37
N TYR A 265 11.49 14.72 0.44
CA TYR A 265 12.84 15.26 0.41
C TYR A 265 13.23 15.65 -1.02
N ASP A 266 13.72 16.88 -1.19
CA ASP A 266 14.33 17.36 -2.42
C ASP A 266 15.86 17.33 -2.29
N PRO A 267 16.56 16.40 -2.95
CA PRO A 267 18.02 16.35 -2.93
C PRO A 267 18.68 17.55 -3.64
N HIS A 268 17.93 18.25 -4.49
CA HIS A 268 18.39 19.39 -5.29
C HIS A 268 18.10 20.74 -4.66
N GLN A 269 17.73 20.75 -3.37
CA GLN A 269 17.43 21.97 -2.65
C GLN A 269 18.62 22.94 -2.61
N THR A 270 18.32 24.22 -2.71
CA THR A 270 19.30 25.27 -2.45
C THR A 270 19.54 25.35 -0.95
N LEU A 271 20.73 24.96 -0.54
CA LEU A 271 21.14 25.06 0.85
C LEU A 271 21.47 26.52 1.23
N PRO A 272 21.28 26.90 2.50
CA PRO A 272 21.60 28.25 2.99
C PRO A 272 23.02 28.72 2.62
N PRO A 273 23.21 30.03 2.36
CA PRO A 273 24.50 30.61 2.05
C PRO A 273 25.47 30.47 3.23
N LEU A 274 26.77 30.35 2.94
CA LEU A 274 27.80 30.08 3.94
C LEU A 274 28.62 31.32 4.28
N GLY A 275 28.99 31.45 5.56
CA GLY A 275 30.23 32.14 5.95
C GLY A 275 31.43 31.18 5.84
N LEU A 276 32.66 31.71 5.73
CA LEU A 276 33.89 30.91 5.54
C LEU A 276 34.10 29.82 6.62
N SER A 277 33.60 30.04 7.84
CA SER A 277 33.71 29.10 8.96
C SER A 277 32.87 27.82 8.79
N ALA A 278 31.92 27.79 7.85
CA ALA A 278 30.98 26.67 7.63
C ALA A 278 31.39 25.75 6.48
N MET A 279 32.54 25.99 5.83
CA MET A 279 32.98 25.22 4.65
C MET A 279 33.30 23.74 4.96
N SER A 280 33.90 23.45 6.12
CA SER A 280 34.16 22.07 6.55
C SER A 280 32.86 21.30 6.82
N GLY A 281 31.89 21.97 7.45
CA GLY A 281 30.53 21.45 7.65
C GLY A 281 29.86 21.12 6.32
N ARG A 282 30.00 22.01 5.33
CA ARG A 282 29.43 21.80 3.99
C ARG A 282 30.01 20.59 3.26
N LEU A 283 31.33 20.39 3.29
CA LEU A 283 32.00 19.30 2.57
C LEU A 283 31.54 17.91 3.05
N THR A 284 31.24 17.79 4.34
CA THR A 284 30.81 16.52 4.95
C THR A 284 29.30 16.39 5.07
N LEU A 285 28.54 17.43 4.70
CA LEU A 285 27.10 17.52 4.96
C LEU A 285 26.33 16.35 4.35
N ALA A 286 26.56 16.03 3.08
CA ALA A 286 25.85 14.94 2.40
C ALA A 286 26.09 13.59 3.11
N SER A 287 27.33 13.29 3.49
CA SER A 287 27.67 12.04 4.19
C SER A 287 27.06 11.99 5.60
N ARG A 288 27.12 13.10 6.36
CA ARG A 288 26.52 13.18 7.69
C ARG A 288 25.00 13.09 7.64
N PHE A 289 24.38 13.72 6.65
CA PHE A 289 22.94 13.68 6.41
C PHE A 289 22.47 12.25 6.14
N GLU A 290 23.11 11.55 5.19
CA GLU A 290 22.78 10.16 4.87
C GLU A 290 23.01 9.23 6.07
N SER A 291 24.13 9.36 6.77
CA SER A 291 24.38 8.57 7.98
C SER A 291 23.37 8.85 9.09
N GLY A 292 22.93 10.11 9.23
CA GLY A 292 21.87 10.50 10.15
C GLY A 292 20.52 9.91 9.76
N LEU A 293 20.17 9.94 8.47
CA LEU A 293 18.95 9.30 7.97
C LEU A 293 18.97 7.79 8.18
N ASP A 294 20.07 7.10 7.87
CA ASP A 294 20.17 5.66 8.06
C ASP A 294 19.96 5.29 9.53
N ARG A 295 20.59 6.03 10.44
CA ARG A 295 20.41 5.86 11.89
C ARG A 295 18.97 6.13 12.32
N ALA A 296 18.35 7.19 11.81
CA ALA A 296 16.97 7.52 12.10
C ALA A 296 16.04 6.40 11.61
N TYR A 297 16.24 5.88 10.40
CA TYR A 297 15.44 4.80 9.84
C TYR A 297 15.58 3.48 10.60
N ASP A 298 16.77 3.16 11.11
CA ASP A 298 16.96 2.03 12.02
C ASP A 298 16.17 2.18 13.32
N GLN A 299 16.19 3.38 13.91
CA GLN A 299 15.43 3.68 15.12
C GLN A 299 13.92 3.67 14.87
N ILE A 300 13.45 4.28 13.78
CA ILE A 300 12.03 4.27 13.38
C ILE A 300 11.57 2.84 13.18
N LYS A 301 12.34 2.01 12.46
CA LYS A 301 12.00 0.59 12.31
C LYS A 301 11.88 -0.08 13.67
N ALA A 302 12.90 0.04 14.52
CA ALA A 302 12.90 -0.61 15.82
C ALA A 302 11.72 -0.19 16.72
N SER A 303 11.27 1.07 16.66
CA SER A 303 10.17 1.56 17.49
C SER A 303 8.78 1.32 16.90
N THR A 304 8.66 1.23 15.57
CA THR A 304 7.35 1.18 14.88
C THR A 304 7.04 -0.13 14.17
N GLU A 305 7.98 -1.07 14.03
CA GLU A 305 7.81 -2.32 13.27
C GLU A 305 6.62 -3.16 13.76
N ARG A 306 6.34 -3.18 15.07
CA ARG A 306 5.18 -3.88 15.65
C ARG A 306 3.82 -3.32 15.20
N TYR A 307 3.79 -2.08 14.72
CA TYR A 307 2.59 -1.39 14.22
C TYR A 307 2.53 -1.40 12.70
N LEU A 308 3.50 -1.98 12.00
CA LEU A 308 3.40 -2.12 10.55
C LEU A 308 2.19 -2.99 10.23
N ARG A 309 1.51 -2.64 9.14
CA ARG A 309 0.42 -3.45 8.60
C ARG A 309 0.91 -4.91 8.48
N PRO A 310 0.20 -5.89 9.05
CA PRO A 310 0.54 -7.30 8.93
C PRO A 310 0.92 -7.70 7.50
N ARG A 311 1.97 -8.53 7.39
CA ARG A 311 2.58 -8.98 6.12
C ARG A 311 3.22 -7.89 5.28
N THR A 312 3.37 -6.67 5.79
CA THR A 312 4.28 -5.68 5.22
C THR A 312 5.62 -5.73 5.92
N GLN A 313 6.65 -5.26 5.23
CA GLN A 313 7.97 -5.05 5.81
C GLN A 313 8.23 -3.56 5.87
N PHE A 314 9.08 -3.16 6.81
CA PHE A 314 9.56 -1.78 6.86
C PHE A 314 10.29 -1.45 5.55
N VAL A 315 9.84 -0.42 4.85
CA VAL A 315 10.46 0.04 3.61
C VAL A 315 11.28 1.29 3.91
N ARG A 316 12.58 1.22 3.63
CA ARG A 316 13.41 2.43 3.52
C ARG A 316 13.17 3.07 2.16
N PRO A 317 13.04 4.41 2.07
CA PRO A 317 12.99 5.07 0.77
C PRO A 317 14.22 4.71 -0.08
N PRO A 318 14.08 4.65 -1.41
CA PRO A 318 15.22 4.43 -2.28
C PRO A 318 16.26 5.54 -2.09
N LYS A 319 17.54 5.19 -2.20
CA LYS A 319 18.64 6.15 -2.07
C LYS A 319 18.50 7.24 -3.15
N LEU A 320 18.46 8.50 -2.70
CA LEU A 320 18.31 9.66 -3.58
C LEU A 320 19.67 10.22 -4.00
N ALA A 321 19.65 11.19 -4.92
CA ALA A 321 20.86 11.91 -5.30
C ALA A 321 21.51 12.58 -4.07
N PRO A 322 22.85 12.71 -4.01
CA PRO A 322 23.50 13.40 -2.92
C PRO A 322 22.95 14.81 -2.71
N LEU A 323 22.83 15.21 -1.45
CA LEU A 323 22.34 16.53 -1.07
C LEU A 323 23.16 17.64 -1.73
N GLY A 324 22.45 18.62 -2.33
CA GLY A 324 23.06 19.76 -3.00
C GLY A 324 23.52 19.47 -4.43
N THR A 325 23.16 18.31 -4.98
CA THR A 325 23.35 18.05 -6.41
C THR A 325 22.55 19.04 -7.25
N PRO A 326 23.11 19.60 -8.33
CA PRO A 326 22.36 20.47 -9.22
C PRO A 326 21.13 19.75 -9.76
N ARG A 327 20.00 20.46 -9.83
CA ARG A 327 18.78 19.93 -10.44
C ARG A 327 19.06 19.54 -11.91
N PRO A 328 18.68 18.34 -12.37
CA PRO A 328 18.85 17.95 -13.76
C PRO A 328 18.18 18.97 -14.68
N ARG A 329 18.86 19.31 -15.79
CA ARG A 329 18.26 20.19 -16.81
C ARG A 329 17.11 19.41 -17.45
N ILE A 330 15.91 20.02 -17.49
CA ILE A 330 14.79 19.49 -18.26
C ILE A 330 15.23 19.56 -19.73
N MET A 331 15.45 18.41 -20.37
CA MET A 331 15.67 18.38 -21.81
C MET A 331 14.32 18.64 -22.49
N PRO A 332 14.26 19.52 -23.51
CA PRO A 332 13.07 19.68 -24.31
C PRO A 332 12.66 18.31 -24.89
N VAL A 333 11.37 18.00 -24.85
CA VAL A 333 10.85 16.83 -25.54
C VAL A 333 11.17 17.02 -27.03
N PRO A 334 11.82 16.04 -27.70
CA PRO A 334 12.09 16.16 -29.13
C PRO A 334 10.77 16.35 -29.89
N PRO A 335 10.72 17.23 -30.90
CA PRO A 335 9.51 17.43 -31.68
C PRO A 335 9.12 16.09 -32.33
N THR A 336 7.86 15.68 -32.11
CA THR A 336 7.21 14.54 -32.76
C THR A 336 6.97 14.79 -34.24
#